data_AF-A0A3D2RBB3-F1
#
_entry.id   AF-A0A3D2RBB3-F1
#
_cell.length_a   1.000
_cell.length_b   1.000
_cell.length_c   1.000
_cell.angle_alpha   90.00
_cell.angle_beta   90.00
_cell.angle_gamma   90.00
#
_symmetry.space_group_name_H-M   'P 1'
#
loop_
_entity.id
_entity.type
_entity.pdbx_description
1 polymer ?
#
loop_
_entity_poly.entity_id
_entity_poly.type
_entity_poly.pdbx_seq_one_letter_code
_entity_poly.pdbx_strand_id
1 'polypeptide(L)'
;LFVVDAMTGQDAVNTAKAFNDRLNFDGVILTKLDGDTRGGAALSIRSVVDKPIKFIGTGEKMDALDIFYPERMADRILGMGDVVSLVERAQEQFDEEAARKIQK
;
A
#
# COMPACT_ATOMS: atom_id res chain seq x y z
N LEU A 1 -9.14 -11.84 13.10
CA LEU A 1 -8.96 -11.22 11.76
C LEU A 1 -9.74 -9.91 11.73
N PHE A 2 -9.17 -8.87 11.13
CA PHE A 2 -9.81 -7.55 10.96
C PHE A 2 -10.17 -7.34 9.49
N VAL A 3 -11.41 -6.94 9.19
CA VAL A 3 -11.89 -6.75 7.81
C VAL A 3 -12.09 -5.26 7.57
N VAL A 4 -11.58 -4.74 6.46
CA VAL A 4 -11.65 -3.30 6.15
C VAL A 4 -11.82 -3.05 4.66
N ASP A 5 -12.57 -2.00 4.35
CA ASP A 5 -12.84 -1.55 2.99
C ASP A 5 -11.70 -0.65 2.48
N ALA A 6 -11.08 -1.04 1.37
CA ALA A 6 -9.96 -0.33 0.76
C ALA A 6 -10.33 1.09 0.28
N MET A 7 -11.60 1.36 -0.01
CA MET A 7 -12.06 2.68 -0.44
C MET A 7 -12.18 3.70 0.69
N THR A 8 -12.14 3.26 1.96
CA THR A 8 -12.33 4.13 3.13
C THR A 8 -11.11 5.01 3.41
N GLY A 9 -9.96 4.74 2.80
CA GLY A 9 -8.78 5.60 2.87
C GLY A 9 -8.23 5.78 4.30
N GLN A 10 -8.04 7.03 4.73
CA GLN A 10 -7.42 7.37 6.02
C GLN A 10 -8.25 6.95 7.24
N ASP A 11 -9.58 6.94 7.12
CA ASP A 11 -10.46 6.57 8.23
C ASP A 11 -10.36 5.08 8.58
N ALA A 12 -10.09 4.24 7.56
CA ALA A 12 -9.81 2.82 7.76
C ALA A 12 -8.53 2.60 8.57
N VAL A 13 -7.49 3.41 8.34
CA VAL A 13 -6.21 3.33 9.06
C VAL A 13 -6.39 3.64 10.55
N ASN A 14 -7.11 4.73 10.85
CA ASN A 14 -7.40 5.11 12.24
C ASN A 14 -8.23 4.05 12.96
N THR A 15 -9.24 3.51 12.29
CA THR A 15 -10.10 2.45 12.82
C THR A 15 -9.31 1.17 13.08
N ALA A 16 -8.46 0.76 12.14
CA ALA A 16 -7.63 -0.43 12.27
C ALA A 16 -6.65 -0.32 13.45
N LYS A 17 -6.04 0.86 13.63
CA LYS A 17 -5.15 1.15 14.77
C LYS A 17 -5.90 1.03 16.10
N ALA A 18 -7.00 1.76 16.24
CA ALA A 18 -7.80 1.75 17.46
C ALA A 18 -8.35 0.35 17.79
N PHE A 19 -8.67 -0.44 16.76
CA PHE A 19 -9.12 -1.81 16.93
C PHE A 19 -7.97 -2.74 17.36
N ASN A 20 -6.79 -2.62 16.74
CA ASN A 20 -5.61 -3.41 17.09
C ASN A 20 -5.15 -3.17 18.53
N ASP A 21 -5.21 -1.92 18.99
CA ASP A 21 -4.85 -1.54 20.37
C ASP A 21 -5.78 -2.18 21.41
N ARG A 22 -7.03 -2.50 21.03
CA ARG A 22 -8.03 -3.12 21.91
C ARG A 22 -8.07 -4.64 21.77
N LEU A 23 -7.97 -5.12 20.54
CA LEU A 23 -8.12 -6.51 20.13
C LEU A 23 -6.96 -6.80 19.18
N ASN A 24 -5.82 -7.19 19.76
CA ASN A 24 -4.61 -7.56 19.04
C ASN A 24 -4.91 -8.73 18.07
N PHE A 25 -5.17 -8.42 16.81
CA PHE A 25 -5.54 -9.41 15.80
C PHE A 25 -4.32 -9.88 14.99
N ASP A 26 -4.42 -11.08 14.40
CA ASP A 26 -3.29 -11.71 13.71
C ASP A 26 -3.25 -11.47 12.19
N GLY A 27 -4.25 -10.79 11.64
CA GLY A 27 -4.27 -10.52 10.20
C GLY A 27 -5.47 -9.72 9.73
N VAL A 28 -5.33 -9.21 8.51
CA VAL A 28 -6.27 -8.28 7.86
C VAL A 28 -6.86 -8.90 6.59
N ILE A 29 -8.11 -8.58 6.30
CA ILE A 29 -8.77 -8.81 5.01
C ILE A 29 -9.14 -7.45 4.43
N LEU A 30 -8.73 -7.18 3.18
CA LEU A 30 -9.09 -5.96 2.46
C LEU A 30 -10.21 -6.26 1.47
N THR A 31 -11.29 -5.49 1.47
CA THR A 31 -12.37 -5.62 0.48
C THR A 31 -12.36 -4.45 -0.49
N LYS A 32 -13.05 -4.62 -1.63
CA LYS A 32 -13.18 -3.61 -2.70
C LYS A 32 -11.86 -3.11 -3.26
N LEU A 33 -10.86 -3.99 -3.33
CA LEU A 33 -9.51 -3.67 -3.83
C LEU A 33 -9.47 -3.40 -5.35
N ASP A 34 -10.51 -3.83 -6.06
CA ASP A 34 -10.80 -3.44 -7.44
C ASP A 34 -11.08 -1.93 -7.56
N GLY A 35 -11.63 -1.30 -6.53
CA GLY A 35 -11.84 0.15 -6.44
C GLY A 35 -10.61 0.96 -5.99
N ASP A 36 -9.61 0.32 -5.37
CA ASP A 36 -8.38 0.99 -4.91
C ASP A 36 -7.33 1.05 -6.03
N THR A 37 -7.38 2.13 -6.82
CA THR A 37 -6.52 2.29 -8.02
C THR A 37 -5.01 2.30 -7.76
N ARG A 38 -4.55 2.55 -6.52
CA ARG A 38 -3.10 2.68 -6.22
C ARG A 38 -2.60 1.78 -5.08
N GLY A 39 -3.44 0.90 -4.52
CA GLY A 39 -3.03 -0.01 -3.44
C GLY A 39 -2.66 0.72 -2.13
N GLY A 40 -3.04 2.00 -2.01
CA GLY A 40 -2.63 2.86 -0.90
C GLY A 40 -3.21 2.42 0.43
N ALA A 41 -4.41 1.83 0.42
CA ALA A 41 -5.04 1.32 1.63
C ALA A 41 -4.28 0.11 2.19
N ALA A 42 -3.83 -0.80 1.31
CA ALA A 42 -3.04 -1.97 1.70
C ALA A 42 -1.73 -1.58 2.38
N LEU A 43 -1.01 -0.63 1.77
CA LEU A 43 0.24 -0.11 2.31
C LEU A 43 0.03 0.60 3.65
N SER A 44 -0.98 1.48 3.73
CA SER A 44 -1.23 2.29 4.92
C SER A 44 -1.65 1.42 6.12
N ILE A 45 -2.56 0.46 5.91
CA ILE A 45 -2.99 -0.47 6.96
C ILE A 45 -1.81 -1.30 7.44
N ARG A 46 -1.03 -1.89 6.52
CA ARG A 46 0.15 -2.71 6.86
C ARG A 46 1.16 -1.91 7.67
N SER A 47 1.42 -0.66 7.28
CA SER A 47 2.39 0.21 7.95
C SER A 47 1.95 0.62 9.36
N VAL A 48 0.63 0.77 9.61
CA VAL A 48 0.14 1.29 10.90
C VAL A 48 -0.13 0.20 11.93
N VAL A 49 -0.69 -0.94 11.53
CA VAL A 49 -1.05 -2.01 12.48
C VAL A 49 0.00 -3.12 12.58
N ASP A 50 0.96 -3.15 11.65
CA ASP A 50 1.99 -4.20 11.53
C ASP A 50 1.42 -5.63 11.59
N LYS A 51 0.22 -5.85 11.01
CA LYS A 51 -0.36 -7.19 10.81
C LYS A 51 -0.32 -7.61 9.34
N PRO A 52 -0.19 -8.91 9.03
CA PRO A 52 -0.18 -9.40 7.66
C PRO A 52 -1.59 -9.33 7.05
N ILE A 53 -1.68 -8.91 5.80
CA ILE A 53 -2.90 -9.07 5.00
C ILE A 53 -2.97 -10.52 4.55
N LYS A 54 -4.10 -11.18 4.80
CA LYS A 54 -4.31 -12.60 4.50
C LYS A 54 -5.10 -12.80 3.21
N PHE A 55 -6.14 -12.00 3.01
CA PHE A 55 -7.06 -12.11 1.88
C PHE A 55 -7.42 -10.74 1.31
N ILE A 56 -7.83 -10.73 0.06
CA ILE A 56 -8.33 -9.57 -0.67
C ILE A 56 -9.65 -9.88 -1.38
N GLY A 57 -10.58 -8.95 -1.34
CA GLY A 57 -11.82 -8.98 -2.10
C GLY A 57 -11.73 -8.02 -3.28
N THR A 58 -11.91 -8.51 -4.50
CA THR A 58 -11.85 -7.72 -5.75
C THR A 58 -13.20 -7.65 -6.48
N GLY A 59 -14.30 -7.82 -5.76
CA GLY A 59 -15.65 -7.79 -6.31
C GLY A 59 -16.70 -8.27 -5.33
N GLU A 60 -17.94 -8.38 -5.80
CA GLU A 60 -19.12 -8.67 -4.97
C GLU A 60 -19.49 -10.18 -4.93
N LYS A 61 -19.00 -10.95 -5.89
CA LYS A 61 -19.33 -12.37 -6.02
C LYS A 61 -18.56 -13.23 -5.01
N MET A 62 -19.06 -14.42 -4.73
CA MET A 62 -18.44 -15.36 -3.78
C MET A 62 -17.05 -15.83 -4.21
N ASP A 63 -16.75 -15.81 -5.51
CA ASP A 63 -15.45 -16.13 -6.11
C ASP A 63 -14.48 -14.94 -6.14
N ALA A 64 -14.89 -13.76 -5.67
CA ALA A 64 -14.08 -12.55 -5.69
C ALA A 64 -13.19 -12.38 -4.44
N LEU A 65 -13.11 -13.39 -3.57
CA LEU A 65 -12.21 -13.43 -2.42
C LEU A 65 -10.99 -14.29 -2.75
N ASP A 66 -9.80 -13.69 -2.75
CA ASP A 66 -8.54 -14.35 -3.09
C ASP A 66 -7.49 -14.16 -1.98
N ILE A 67 -6.45 -14.98 -2.01
CA ILE A 67 -5.27 -14.88 -1.15
C ILE A 67 -4.52 -13.58 -1.49
N PHE A 68 -3.98 -12.91 -0.47
CA PHE A 68 -3.13 -11.75 -0.69
C PHE A 68 -1.73 -12.17 -1.15
N TYR A 69 -1.29 -11.63 -2.29
CA TYR A 69 0.06 -11.78 -2.84
C TYR A 69 0.83 -10.45 -2.74
N PRO A 70 1.76 -10.30 -1.79
CA PRO A 70 2.49 -9.04 -1.58
C PRO A 70 3.26 -8.56 -2.81
N GLU A 71 3.85 -9.46 -3.58
CA GLU A 71 4.66 -9.15 -4.75
C GLU A 71 3.81 -8.46 -5.83
N ARG A 72 2.62 -9.01 -6.13
CA ARG A 72 1.67 -8.41 -7.07
C ARG A 72 1.18 -7.04 -6.62
N MET A 73 0.99 -6.87 -5.30
CA MET A 73 0.59 -5.58 -4.74
C MET A 73 1.73 -4.55 -4.86
N ALA A 74 2.96 -4.95 -4.57
CA ALA A 74 4.13 -4.09 -4.74
C ALA A 74 4.29 -3.66 -6.20
N ASP A 75 4.17 -4.60 -7.15
CA ASP A 75 4.22 -4.30 -8.59
C ASP A 75 3.11 -3.35 -9.02
N ARG A 76 1.90 -3.47 -8.45
CA ARG A 76 0.77 -2.59 -8.73
C ARG A 76 0.99 -1.17 -8.18
N ILE A 77 1.54 -1.04 -6.98
CA ILE A 77 1.83 0.25 -6.34
C ILE A 77 2.98 0.96 -7.07
N LEU A 78 4.04 0.22 -7.38
CA LEU A 78 5.27 0.72 -7.99
C LEU A 78 5.21 0.77 -9.51
N GLY A 79 4.12 0.28 -10.12
CA GLY A 79 3.88 0.11 -11.55
C GLY A 79 5.13 0.25 -12.39
N MET A 80 5.85 -0.85 -12.69
CA MET A 80 7.22 -1.01 -13.24
C MET A 80 7.90 0.16 -14.02
N GLY A 81 7.20 1.16 -14.53
CA GLY A 81 7.73 2.45 -14.95
C GLY A 81 8.13 3.44 -13.83
N ASP A 82 7.63 3.33 -12.59
CA ASP A 82 7.96 4.32 -11.55
C ASP A 82 9.29 4.09 -10.84
N VAL A 83 9.79 2.85 -10.72
CA VAL A 83 11.10 2.61 -10.07
C VAL A 83 12.24 3.16 -10.93
N VAL A 84 12.16 2.96 -12.25
CA VAL A 84 13.15 3.51 -13.20
C VAL A 84 13.06 5.03 -13.20
N SER A 85 11.86 5.61 -13.27
CA SER A 85 11.68 7.07 -13.23
C SER A 85 12.10 7.70 -11.89
N LEU A 86 11.94 7.00 -10.77
CA LEU A 86 12.42 7.43 -9.45
C LEU A 86 13.95 7.42 -9.36
N VAL A 87 14.60 6.39 -9.94
CA VAL A 87 16.07 6.33 -10.01
C VAL A 87 16.60 7.43 -10.94
N GLU A 88 15.96 7.66 -12.08
CA GLU A 88 16.32 8.74 -13.01
C GLU A 88 16.15 10.12 -12.35
N ARG A 89 15.02 10.39 -11.68
CA ARG A 89 14.78 11.65 -10.94
C ARG A 89 15.78 11.84 -9.79
N ALA A 90 16.15 10.77 -9.09
CA ALA A 90 17.15 10.84 -8.04
C ALA A 90 18.55 11.14 -8.60
N GLN A 91 18.90 10.60 -9.76
CA GLN A 91 20.15 10.92 -10.47
C GLN A 91 20.16 12.38 -10.96
N GLU A 92 19.07 12.86 -11.58
CA GLU A 92 18.96 14.24 -12.05
C GLU A 92 19.14 15.27 -10.92
N GLN A 93 18.50 15.04 -9.76
CA GLN A 93 18.67 15.93 -8.60
C GLN A 93 20.11 15.91 -8.06
N PHE A 94 20.75 14.74 -8.01
CA PHE A 94 22.14 14.62 -7.57
C PHE A 94 23.10 15.36 -8.51
N ASP A 95 22.90 15.25 -9.81
CA ASP A 95 23.73 15.92 -10.82
C ASP A 95 23.53 17.44 -10.79
N GLU A 96 22.30 17.93 -10.60
CA GLU A 96 22.05 19.37 -10.40
C GLU A 96 22.73 19.93 -9.15
N GLU A 97 22.73 19.20 -8.04
CA GLU A 97 23.42 19.60 -6.82
C GLU A 97 24.95 19.56 -6.97
N ALA A 98 25.47 18.55 -7.66
CA ALA A 98 26.89 18.43 -7.95
C ALA A 98 27.37 19.57 -8.87
N ALA A 99 26.61 19.89 -9.91
CA ALA A 99 26.90 21.00 -10.82
C ALA A 99 26.91 22.36 -10.10
N ARG A 100 25.96 22.59 -9.17
CA ARG A 100 25.94 23.81 -8.34
C ARG A 100 27.13 23.93 -7.39
N LYS A 101 27.71 22.81 -6.92
CA LYS A 101 28.92 22.81 -6.08
C LYS A 101 30.19 23.10 -6.85
N ILE A 102 30.24 22.81 -8.15
CA ILE A 102 31.42 23.05 -9.01
C ILE A 102 31.47 24.52 -9.49
N GLN A 103 30.32 25.21 -9.55
CA GLN A 103 30.21 26.62 -9.96
C GLN A 103 30.46 27.66 -8.84
N LYS A 104 30.90 27.24 -7.65
CA LYS A 104 31.18 28.11 -6.50
C LYS A 104 32.67 28.13 -6.18
#